data_AF-A0A1E3PJW9-F1
#
_entry.id   AF-A0A1E3PJW9-F1
#
_cell.length_a   1.000
_cell.length_b   1.000
_cell.length_c   1.000
_cell.angle_alpha   90.00
_cell.angle_beta   90.00
_cell.angle_gamma   90.00
#
_symmetry.space_group_name_H-M   'P 1'
#
loop_
_entity.id
_entity.type
_entity.pdbx_description
1 polymer ?
#
loop_
_entity_poly.entity_id
_entity_poly.type
_entity_poly.pdbx_seq_one_letter_code
_entity_poly.pdbx_strand_id
1 'polypeptide(L)'
;MVLITMNIIADMSIVFPVPGNFVEHTFRWLDPSFSFAIWLALLTIAGVEGTTFAIIVRYWDTENVVPIAALIAALIAIFLITVLTVQLSPTEFFVEFKYGTSAIKVAALITMVIACFAIMGGAGP
;
A
#
# COMPACT_ATOMS: atom_id res chain seq x y z
N MET A 1 16.26 12.70 -7.37
CA MET A 1 15.58 11.81 -8.33
C MET A 1 14.06 11.86 -8.13
N VAL A 2 13.51 11.31 -7.04
CA VAL A 2 12.05 11.27 -6.78
C VAL A 2 11.35 12.63 -6.81
N LEU A 3 11.93 13.66 -6.18
CA LEU A 3 11.38 15.03 -6.19
C LEU A 3 11.23 15.62 -7.59
N ILE A 4 12.17 15.34 -8.49
CA ILE A 4 12.14 15.84 -9.87
C ILE A 4 11.04 15.11 -10.64
N THR A 5 10.93 13.79 -10.46
CA THR A 5 9.87 12.98 -11.07
C THR A 5 8.48 13.47 -10.66
N MET A 6 8.26 13.78 -9.38
CA MET A 6 6.97 14.30 -8.90
C MET A 6 6.63 15.67 -9.48
N ASN A 7 7.60 16.59 -9.60
CA ASN A 7 7.37 17.89 -10.22
C ASN A 7 7.01 17.76 -11.71
N ILE A 8 7.71 16.90 -12.44
CA ILE A 8 7.43 16.67 -13.87
C ILE A 8 6.02 16.07 -14.07
N ILE A 9 5.62 15.10 -13.24
CA ILE A 9 4.28 14.51 -13.31
C ILE A 9 3.21 15.55 -12.93
N ALA A 10 3.48 16.39 -11.94
CA ALA A 10 2.57 17.47 -11.55
C ALA A 10 2.36 18.47 -12.70
N ASP A 11 3.44 18.93 -13.35
CA ASP A 11 3.35 19.81 -14.51
C ASP A 11 2.57 19.15 -15.67
N MET A 12 2.84 17.87 -15.96
CA MET A 12 2.10 17.11 -16.99
C MET A 12 0.59 17.02 -16.68
N SER A 13 0.22 16.88 -15.40
CA SER A 13 -1.17 16.78 -14.97
C SER A 13 -1.93 18.11 -15.05
N ILE A 14 -1.24 19.25 -14.85
CA ILE A 14 -1.84 20.59 -14.94
C ILE A 14 -2.08 20.99 -16.39
N VAL A 15 -1.11 20.70 -17.28
CA VAL A 15 -1.19 21.10 -18.69
C VAL A 15 -2.32 20.36 -19.41
N PHE A 16 -2.54 19.07 -19.12
CA PHE A 16 -3.68 18.32 -19.65
C PHE A 16 -4.23 17.32 -18.62
N PRO A 17 -5.35 17.66 -17.96
CA PRO A 17 -6.02 16.70 -17.09
C PRO A 17 -6.60 15.56 -17.92
N VAL A 18 -6.26 14.32 -17.56
CA VAL A 18 -6.82 13.11 -18.17
C VAL A 18 -7.73 12.46 -17.12
N PRO A 19 -9.02 12.25 -17.42
CA PRO A 19 -9.87 11.43 -16.56
C PRO A 19 -9.39 9.98 -16.70
N GLY A 20 -9.00 9.34 -15.60
CA GLY A 20 -8.50 7.98 -15.68
C GLY A 20 -7.57 7.51 -14.57
N ASN A 21 -7.12 6.27 -14.69
CA ASN A 21 -6.10 5.67 -13.82
C ASN A 21 -4.67 6.03 -14.32
N PHE A 22 -3.65 5.82 -13.48
CA PHE A 22 -2.24 6.13 -13.78
C PHE A 22 -1.75 5.55 -15.11
N VAL A 23 -2.26 4.37 -15.48
CA VAL A 23 -1.93 3.68 -16.73
C VAL A 23 -2.40 4.47 -17.97
N GLU A 24 -3.59 5.06 -17.93
CA GLU A 24 -4.11 5.91 -19.01
C GLU A 24 -3.35 7.23 -19.11
N HIS A 25 -2.90 7.75 -17.96
CA HIS A 25 -2.03 8.92 -17.93
C HIS A 25 -0.69 8.63 -18.62
N THR A 26 -0.08 7.46 -18.38
CA THR A 26 1.21 7.11 -18.99
C THR A 26 1.12 6.72 -20.45
N PHE A 27 0.03 6.09 -20.91
CA PHE A 27 -0.18 5.77 -22.34
C PHE A 27 -0.19 7.01 -23.25
N ARG A 28 -0.50 8.18 -22.71
CA ARG A 28 -0.54 9.42 -23.49
C ARG A 28 0.84 10.00 -23.77
N TRP A 29 1.75 9.92 -22.79
CA TRP A 29 3.04 10.61 -22.81
C TRP A 29 4.22 9.69 -23.12
N LEU A 30 4.06 8.40 -22.82
CA LEU A 30 5.12 7.40 -22.89
C LEU A 30 4.70 6.29 -23.85
N ASP A 31 5.71 5.56 -24.34
CA ASP A 31 5.46 4.42 -25.21
C ASP A 31 4.54 3.39 -24.52
N PRO A 32 3.62 2.76 -25.26
CA PRO A 32 2.72 1.73 -24.73
C PRO A 32 3.41 0.63 -23.91
N SER A 33 4.65 0.26 -24.24
CA SER A 33 5.44 -0.73 -23.50
C SER A 33 5.78 -0.29 -22.07
N PHE A 34 6.01 1.00 -21.84
CA PHE A 34 6.29 1.53 -20.51
C PHE A 34 5.03 1.54 -19.65
N SER A 35 3.89 1.86 -20.24
CA SER A 35 2.59 1.79 -19.56
C SER A 35 2.25 0.36 -19.13
N PHE A 36 2.60 -0.63 -19.97
CA PHE A 36 2.51 -2.05 -19.60
C PHE A 36 3.42 -2.42 -18.43
N ALA A 37 4.66 -1.91 -18.40
CA ALA A 37 5.57 -2.12 -17.29
C ALA A 37 5.02 -1.55 -15.97
N ILE A 38 4.39 -0.37 -16.00
CA ILE A 38 3.72 0.21 -14.82
C ILE A 38 2.56 -0.67 -14.36
N TRP A 39 1.76 -1.20 -15.29
CA TRP A 39 0.67 -2.09 -14.94
C TRP A 39 1.17 -3.36 -14.22
N LEU A 40 2.29 -3.94 -14.67
CA LEU A 40 2.94 -5.04 -13.96
C LEU A 40 3.47 -4.62 -12.59
N ALA A 41 4.07 -3.43 -12.47
CA ALA A 41 4.54 -2.92 -11.20
C ALA A 41 3.40 -2.77 -10.18
N LEU A 42 2.22 -2.31 -10.60
CA LEU A 42 1.04 -2.22 -9.74
C LEU A 42 0.59 -3.59 -9.18
N LEU A 43 0.71 -4.67 -9.96
CA LEU A 43 0.43 -6.03 -9.49
C LEU A 43 1.46 -6.51 -8.47
N THR A 44 2.73 -6.18 -8.67
CA THR A 44 3.79 -6.59 -7.73
C THR A 44 3.63 -5.96 -6.35
N ILE A 45 3.08 -4.75 -6.26
CA ILE A 45 2.82 -4.07 -5.00
C ILE A 45 1.84 -4.88 -4.13
N ALA A 46 0.76 -5.40 -4.72
CA ALA A 46 -0.19 -6.24 -3.97
C ALA A 46 0.47 -7.50 -3.38
N GLY A 47 1.44 -8.10 -4.09
CA GLY A 47 2.23 -9.22 -3.58
C GLY A 47 3.17 -8.83 -2.43
N VAL A 48 3.81 -7.66 -2.51
CA VAL A 48 4.67 -7.14 -1.44
C VAL A 48 3.86 -6.80 -0.19
N GLU A 49 2.67 -6.22 -0.35
CA GLU A 49 1.79 -5.92 0.78
C GLU A 49 1.35 -7.20 1.51
N GLY A 50 1.00 -8.26 0.77
CA GLY A 50 0.62 -9.55 1.36
C GLY A 50 1.74 -10.25 2.12
N THR A 51 2.97 -10.21 1.59
CA THR A 51 4.14 -10.76 2.30
C THR A 51 4.50 -9.94 3.53
N THR A 52 4.39 -8.61 3.47
CA THR A 52 4.60 -7.71 4.61
C THR A 52 3.58 -8.00 5.73
N PHE A 53 2.31 -8.21 5.40
CA PHE A 53 1.28 -8.58 6.37
C PHE A 53 1.63 -9.89 7.12
N ALA A 54 2.05 -10.92 6.39
CA ALA A 54 2.44 -12.19 7.01
C ALA A 54 3.64 -12.05 7.96
N ILE A 55 4.60 -11.18 7.64
CA ILE A 55 5.75 -10.88 8.51
C ILE A 55 5.29 -10.16 9.79
N ILE A 56 4.37 -9.20 9.68
CA ILE A 56 3.85 -8.45 10.84
C ILE A 56 3.09 -9.38 11.78
N VAL A 57 2.23 -10.26 11.27
CA VAL A 57 1.49 -11.20 12.14
C VAL A 57 2.44 -12.16 12.84
N ARG A 58 3.49 -12.61 12.13
CA ARG A 58 4.54 -13.45 12.71
C ARG A 58 5.31 -12.77 13.85
N TYR A 59 5.45 -11.44 13.86
CA TYR A 59 6.08 -10.73 14.97
C TYR A 59 5.34 -10.97 16.30
N TRP A 60 4.03 -11.19 16.26
CA TRP A 60 3.20 -11.44 17.45
C TRP A 60 3.02 -12.93 17.79
N ASP A 61 3.40 -13.84 16.89
CA ASP A 61 3.35 -15.29 17.14
C ASP A 61 4.61 -15.73 17.90
N THR A 62 4.58 -15.60 19.23
CA THR A 62 5.69 -15.97 20.12
C THR A 62 5.72 -17.47 20.45
N GLU A 63 4.64 -18.22 20.18
CA GLU A 63 4.47 -19.59 20.68
C GLU A 63 4.71 -20.69 19.64
N ASN A 64 4.95 -20.34 18.36
CA ASN A 64 5.28 -21.28 17.27
C ASN A 64 4.34 -22.51 17.21
N VAL A 65 3.03 -22.30 17.40
CA VAL A 65 2.04 -23.38 17.53
C VAL A 65 1.79 -24.11 16.20
N VAL A 66 2.19 -23.51 15.06
CA VAL A 66 1.92 -24.03 13.70
C VAL A 66 3.21 -24.06 12.86
N PRO A 67 3.42 -25.07 11.98
CA PRO A 67 4.55 -25.09 11.06
C PRO A 67 4.61 -23.82 10.20
N ILE A 68 5.74 -23.13 10.31
CA ILE A 68 5.99 -21.76 9.84
C ILE A 68 5.60 -21.56 8.36
N ALA A 69 5.90 -22.54 7.50
CA ALA A 69 5.62 -22.44 6.07
C ALA A 69 4.11 -22.47 5.74
N ALA A 70 3.34 -23.29 6.46
CA ALA A 70 1.89 -23.40 6.23
C ALA A 70 1.13 -22.18 6.78
N LEU A 71 1.57 -21.65 7.93
CA LEU A 71 1.00 -20.46 8.54
C LEU A 71 1.14 -19.23 7.64
N ILE A 72 2.34 -19.01 7.07
CA ILE A 72 2.61 -17.87 6.17
C ILE A 72 1.75 -17.95 4.91
N ALA A 73 1.65 -19.13 4.29
CA ALA A 73 0.83 -19.32 3.10
C ALA A 73 -0.66 -19.07 3.38
N ALA A 74 -1.16 -19.53 4.53
CA ALA A 74 -2.54 -19.28 4.95
C ALA A 74 -2.80 -17.78 5.19
N LEU A 75 -1.88 -17.06 5.84
CA LEU A 75 -1.98 -15.62 6.07
C LEU A 75 -2.02 -14.81 4.77
N ILE A 76 -1.17 -15.16 3.79
CA ILE A 76 -1.18 -14.52 2.48
C ILE A 76 -2.49 -14.80 1.74
N ALA A 77 -3.00 -16.04 1.82
CA ALA A 77 -4.27 -16.40 1.20
C ALA A 77 -5.46 -15.62 1.82
N ILE A 78 -5.49 -15.50 3.16
CA ILE A 78 -6.51 -14.71 3.87
C ILE A 78 -6.43 -13.23 3.47
N PHE A 79 -5.22 -12.67 3.38
CA PHE A 79 -5.01 -11.30 2.92
C PHE A 79 -5.53 -11.10 1.50
N LEU A 80 -5.18 -11.98 0.56
CA LEU A 80 -5.65 -11.91 -0.82
C LEU A 80 -7.17 -12.02 -0.94
N ILE A 81 -7.79 -12.93 -0.19
CA ILE A 81 -9.25 -13.06 -0.17
C ILE A 81 -9.89 -11.76 0.34
N THR A 82 -9.33 -11.17 1.39
CA THR A 82 -9.83 -9.90 1.96
C THR A 82 -9.71 -8.74 0.98
N VAL A 83 -8.59 -8.65 0.25
CA VAL A 83 -8.42 -7.62 -0.79
C VAL A 83 -9.40 -7.83 -1.94
N LEU A 84 -9.64 -9.07 -2.35
CA LEU A 84 -10.60 -9.40 -3.40
C LEU A 84 -12.03 -9.07 -2.99
N THR A 85 -12.45 -9.37 -1.76
CA THR A 85 -13.80 -9.04 -1.29
C THR A 85 -14.03 -7.53 -1.25
N VAL A 86 -13.03 -6.76 -0.83
CA VAL A 86 -13.08 -5.28 -0.86
C VAL A 86 -13.11 -4.76 -2.30
N GLN A 87 -12.34 -5.33 -3.22
CA GLN A 87 -12.32 -4.89 -4.62
C GLN A 87 -13.61 -5.24 -5.39
N LEU A 88 -14.32 -6.30 -4.99
CA LEU A 88 -15.62 -6.70 -5.54
C LEU A 88 -16.79 -5.93 -4.91
N SER A 89 -16.55 -5.20 -3.83
CA SER A 89 -17.59 -4.43 -3.14
C SER A 89 -18.08 -3.23 -3.97
N PRO A 90 -19.31 -2.74 -3.73
CA PRO A 90 -19.81 -1.52 -4.37
C PRO A 90 -18.88 -0.33 -4.15
N THR A 91 -18.81 0.56 -5.14
CA THR A 91 -17.87 1.69 -5.17
C THR A 91 -18.01 2.62 -3.97
N GLU A 92 -19.22 2.77 -3.42
CA GLU A 92 -19.47 3.63 -2.25
C GLU A 92 -18.80 3.06 -0.99
N PHE A 93 -19.01 1.77 -0.71
CA PHE A 93 -18.39 1.08 0.41
C PHE A 93 -16.86 1.05 0.29
N PHE A 94 -16.36 0.84 -0.93
CA PHE A 94 -14.94 0.82 -1.21
C PHE A 94 -14.25 2.17 -0.90
N VAL A 95 -14.92 3.28 -1.20
CA VAL A 95 -14.40 4.62 -0.92
C VAL A 95 -14.37 4.89 0.58
N GLU A 96 -15.44 4.56 1.30
CA GLU A 96 -15.51 4.73 2.76
C GLU A 96 -14.44 3.88 3.47
N PHE A 97 -14.28 2.62 3.07
CA PHE A 97 -13.26 1.75 3.63
C PHE A 97 -11.85 2.30 3.41
N LYS A 98 -11.55 2.80 2.21
CA LYS A 98 -10.25 3.42 1.92
C LYS A 98 -10.00 4.68 2.73
N TYR A 99 -11.03 5.51 2.91
CA TYR A 99 -10.94 6.70 3.74
C TYR A 99 -10.61 6.34 5.20
N GLY A 100 -11.34 5.39 5.79
CA GLY A 100 -11.10 4.93 7.15
C GLY A 100 -9.71 4.34 7.34
N THR A 101 -9.27 3.49 6.41
CA THR A 101 -7.94 2.85 6.48
C THR A 101 -6.81 3.89 6.34
N SER A 102 -7.01 4.93 5.53
CA SER A 102 -6.05 6.03 5.41
C SER A 102 -5.94 6.87 6.68
N ALA A 103 -7.08 7.17 7.33
CA ALA A 103 -7.09 7.90 8.60
C ALA A 103 -6.33 7.15 9.71
N ILE A 104 -6.50 5.83 9.80
CA ILE A 104 -5.75 4.98 10.75
C ILE A 104 -4.24 5.05 10.47
N LYS A 105 -3.82 5.00 9.20
CA LYS A 105 -2.40 5.11 8.82
C LYS A 105 -1.81 6.45 9.25
N VAL A 106 -2.53 7.56 9.05
CA VAL A 106 -2.07 8.89 9.49
C VAL A 106 -1.97 8.96 11.01
N ALA A 107 -2.96 8.47 11.74
CA ALA A 107 -2.93 8.42 13.20
C ALA A 107 -1.74 7.58 13.72
N ALA A 108 -1.47 6.42 13.11
CA ALA A 108 -0.34 5.56 13.47
C ALA A 108 1.02 6.23 13.22
N LEU A 109 1.17 7.01 12.15
CA LEU A 109 2.39 7.78 11.91
C LEU A 109 2.58 8.87 12.96
N ILE A 110 1.51 9.57 13.33
CA ILE A 110 1.58 10.62 14.36
C ILE A 110 1.98 10.02 15.71
N THR A 111 1.37 8.89 16.12
CA THR A 111 1.73 8.23 17.38
C THR A 111 3.15 7.69 17.35
N MET A 112 3.62 7.16 16.23
CA MET A 112 5.01 6.73 16.06
C MET A 112 6.00 7.91 16.19
N VAL A 113 5.70 9.06 15.60
CA VAL A 113 6.55 10.26 15.71
C VAL A 113 6.59 10.76 17.16
N ILE A 114 5.45 10.83 17.84
CA ILE A 114 5.38 11.21 19.26
C ILE A 114 6.17 10.23 20.12
N ALA A 115 6.05 8.93 19.87
CA ALA A 115 6.82 7.91 20.57
C ALA A 115 8.33 8.09 20.35
N CYS A 116 8.78 8.40 19.13
CA CYS A 116 10.19 8.71 18.88
C CYS A 116 10.68 9.92 19.69
N PHE A 117 9.90 11.00 19.77
CA PHE A 117 10.23 12.15 20.61
C PHE A 117 10.25 11.81 22.11
N ALA A 118 9.29 11.00 22.57
CA ALA A 118 9.23 10.56 23.96
C ALA A 118 10.44 9.70 24.34
N ILE A 119 10.87 8.77 23.47
CA ILE A 119 12.06 7.94 23.69
C ILE A 119 13.33 8.82 23.71
N MET A 120 13.47 9.80 22.82
CA MET A 120 14.58 10.76 22.88
C MET A 120 14.59 11.58 24.18
N GLY A 121 13.41 11.87 24.74
CA GLY A 121 13.24 12.55 26.02
C GLY A 121 13.44 11.68 27.28
N GLY A 122 13.83 10.41 27.12
CA GLY A 122 14.10 9.49 28.23
C GLY A 122 12.89 8.70 28.73
N ALA A 123 11.77 8.68 28.00
CA ALA A 123 10.55 7.95 28.35
C ALA A 123 10.50 6.51 27.80
N GLY A 124 11.66 5.88 27.57
CA GLY A 124 11.72 4.45 27.22
C GLY A 124 11.73 3.57 28.47
N PRO A 125 11.50 2.25 28.34
CA PRO A 125 12.33 1.31 29.09
C PRO A 125 13.83 1.52 28.77
#